data_AF-A0AAV3KX23-F1
#
_entry.id   AF-A0AAV3KX23-F1
#
_cell.length_a   1.000
_cell.length_b   1.000
_cell.length_c   1.000
_cell.angle_alpha   90.00
_cell.angle_beta   90.00
_cell.angle_gamma   90.00
#
_symmetry.space_group_name_H-M   'P 1'
#
loop_
_entity.id
_entity.type
_entity.pdbx_description
1 polymer ?
#
loop_
_entity_poly.entity_id
_entity_poly.type
_entity_poly.pdbx_seq_one_letter_code
_entity_poly.pdbx_strand_id
1 'polypeptide(L)'
;MSPYYAQGNLIYVRPKNTNEILVGDIITYYENSGKKISTRRVIAVENNHEDFYTKADTKTYIEPGVVKKRNIIGSPIFQIPYIGLVLSKTAFAWIQGLFFTIAFCLTGITAWNTFVELKKKRRRTQKFL
;
A
#
# COMPACT_ATOMS: atom_id res chain seq x y z
N MET A 1 3.34 2.08 -14.70
CA MET A 1 4.76 2.19 -15.07
C MET A 1 5.49 0.85 -14.97
N SER A 2 4.79 -0.25 -15.25
CA SER A 2 5.42 -1.56 -15.39
C SER A 2 6.30 -1.56 -16.65
N PRO A 3 7.50 -2.15 -16.66
CA PRO A 3 8.07 -3.00 -15.61
C PRO A 3 8.83 -2.25 -14.50
N TYR A 4 9.27 -1.01 -14.73
CA TYR A 4 10.19 -0.34 -13.81
C TYR A 4 9.57 -0.05 -12.43
N TYR A 5 8.34 0.48 -12.40
CA TYR A 5 7.53 0.63 -11.19
C TYR A 5 6.33 -0.32 -11.26
N ALA A 6 6.51 -1.53 -10.70
CA ALA A 6 5.51 -2.57 -10.65
C ALA A 6 4.47 -2.32 -9.53
N GLN A 7 3.32 -2.98 -9.65
CA GLN A 7 2.29 -2.95 -8.61
C GLN A 7 2.84 -3.56 -7.31
N GLY A 8 2.60 -2.90 -6.18
CA GLY A 8 3.09 -3.35 -4.87
C GLY A 8 4.47 -2.79 -4.49
N ASN A 9 5.11 -2.00 -5.35
CA ASN A 9 6.33 -1.27 -4.99
C ASN A 9 5.96 0.00 -4.22
N LEU A 10 6.75 0.32 -3.19
CA LEU A 10 6.72 1.62 -2.54
C LEU A 10 7.72 2.53 -3.26
N ILE A 11 7.28 3.68 -3.75
CA ILE A 11 8.14 4.66 -4.41
C ILE A 11 8.35 5.86 -3.49
N TYR A 12 9.59 6.34 -3.40
CA TYR A 12 9.89 7.59 -2.71
C TYR A 12 10.06 8.70 -3.73
N VAL A 13 9.26 9.76 -3.54
CA VAL A 13 9.17 10.90 -4.46
C VAL A 13 9.81 12.09 -3.79
N ARG A 14 10.78 12.69 -4.48
CA ARG A 14 11.40 13.94 -4.05
C ARG A 14 10.74 15.10 -4.77
N PRO A 15 10.38 16.19 -4.06
CA PRO A 15 9.96 17.43 -4.70
C PRO A 15 11.00 17.89 -5.72
N LYS A 16 10.57 18.20 -6.93
CA LYS A 16 11.41 18.71 -8.02
C LYS A 16 10.81 20.02 -8.51
N ASN A 17 11.66 21.00 -8.79
CA ASN A 17 11.21 22.25 -9.39
C ASN A 17 10.58 21.96 -10.77
N THR A 18 9.38 22.45 -11.01
CA THR A 18 8.65 22.15 -12.25
C THR A 18 9.29 22.72 -13.49
N ASN A 19 10.09 23.79 -13.34
CA ASN A 19 10.86 24.38 -14.43
C ASN A 19 12.05 23.50 -14.86
N GLU A 20 12.42 22.51 -14.04
CA GLU A 20 13.47 21.53 -14.35
C GLU A 20 12.88 20.21 -14.91
N ILE A 21 11.55 20.11 -15.02
CA ILE A 21 10.87 18.94 -15.57
C ILE A 21 10.91 19.03 -17.09
N LEU A 22 11.52 18.02 -17.70
CA LEU A 22 11.70 17.94 -19.16
C LEU A 22 10.92 16.76 -19.74
N VAL A 23 10.79 16.75 -21.07
CA VAL A 23 10.25 15.59 -21.80
C VAL A 23 11.11 14.36 -21.52
N GLY A 24 10.47 13.24 -21.19
CA GLY A 24 11.12 11.99 -20.81
C GLY A 24 11.21 11.77 -19.30
N ASP A 25 11.08 12.82 -18.49
CA ASP A 25 11.08 12.72 -17.03
C ASP A 25 9.89 11.93 -16.51
N ILE A 26 10.07 11.29 -15.36
CA ILE A 26 8.99 10.63 -14.63
C ILE A 26 8.56 11.55 -13.49
N ILE A 27 7.25 11.79 -13.41
CA ILE A 27 6.65 12.67 -12.42
C ILE A 27 5.53 11.95 -11.68
N THR A 28 5.37 12.26 -10.41
CA THR A 28 4.26 11.84 -9.58
C THR A 28 3.38 13.05 -9.29
N TYR A 29 2.08 12.93 -9.48
CA TYR A 29 1.13 14.04 -9.37
C TYR A 29 -0.24 13.57 -8.87
N TYR A 30 -1.03 14.53 -8.41
CA TYR A 30 -2.42 14.31 -8.01
C TYR A 30 -3.38 14.32 -9.21
N GLU A 31 -4.22 13.29 -9.27
CA GLU A 31 -5.37 13.17 -10.17
C GLU A 31 -6.69 13.40 -9.42
N ASN A 32 -7.75 13.72 -10.17
CA ASN A 32 -9.12 13.82 -9.66
C ASN A 32 -9.23 14.69 -8.39
N SER A 33 -8.62 15.88 -8.43
CA SER A 33 -8.59 16.83 -7.32
C SER A 33 -8.02 16.24 -6.01
N GLY A 34 -6.96 15.43 -6.12
CA GLY A 34 -6.26 14.87 -4.97
C GLY A 34 -6.74 13.50 -4.52
N LYS A 35 -7.81 12.94 -5.13
CA LYS A 35 -8.35 11.63 -4.76
C LYS A 35 -7.42 10.46 -5.13
N LYS A 36 -6.54 10.67 -6.11
CA LYS A 36 -5.64 9.64 -6.61
C LYS A 36 -4.27 10.23 -6.87
N ILE A 37 -3.24 9.42 -6.66
CA ILE A 37 -1.86 9.75 -7.00
C ILE A 37 -1.44 8.83 -8.13
N SER A 38 -0.82 9.41 -9.17
CA SER A 38 -0.32 8.67 -10.33
C SER A 38 1.12 9.05 -10.60
N THR A 39 1.88 8.09 -11.13
CA THR A 39 3.26 8.30 -11.60
C THR A 39 3.33 7.99 -13.09
N ARG A 40 3.69 9.00 -13.90
CA ARG A 40 3.69 8.93 -15.36
C ARG A 40 4.93 9.59 -15.98
N ARG A 41 5.19 9.29 -17.25
CA ARG A 41 6.31 9.86 -18.01
C ARG A 41 5.81 11.06 -18.78
N VAL A 42 6.53 12.16 -18.70
CA VAL A 42 6.25 13.40 -19.43
C VAL A 42 6.60 13.19 -20.90
N ILE A 43 5.68 13.56 -21.78
CA ILE A 43 5.86 13.46 -23.23
C ILE A 43 5.81 14.83 -23.92
N ALA A 44 5.22 15.84 -23.28
CA ALA A 44 5.24 17.23 -23.73
C ALA A 44 5.11 18.16 -22.53
N VAL A 45 5.74 19.34 -22.65
CA VAL A 45 5.67 20.44 -21.68
C VAL A 45 5.29 21.70 -22.45
N GLU A 46 4.25 22.38 -22.00
CA GLU A 46 3.70 23.56 -22.65
C GLU A 46 3.47 24.69 -21.63
N ASN A 47 3.08 25.86 -22.14
CA ASN A 47 2.71 27.03 -21.34
C ASN A 47 3.77 27.40 -20.29
N ASN A 48 5.05 27.42 -20.70
CA ASN A 48 6.18 27.76 -19.83
C ASN A 48 6.24 26.92 -18.54
N HIS A 49 6.16 25.60 -18.65
CA HIS A 49 6.16 24.65 -17.53
C HIS A 49 4.92 24.74 -16.61
N GLU A 50 3.80 25.24 -17.12
CA GLU A 50 2.51 25.15 -16.42
C GLU A 50 1.75 23.86 -16.75
N ASP A 51 1.93 23.34 -17.98
CA ASP A 51 1.14 22.26 -18.55
C ASP A 51 2.02 21.08 -18.96
N PHE A 52 1.69 19.89 -18.41
CA PHE A 52 2.44 18.67 -18.63
C PHE A 52 1.51 17.59 -19.18
N TYR A 53 1.90 17.01 -20.32
CA TYR A 53 1.22 15.87 -20.93
C TYR A 53 1.99 14.61 -20.57
N THR A 54 1.27 13.58 -20.13
CA THR A 54 1.89 12.37 -19.61
C THR A 54 1.35 11.11 -20.25
N LYS A 55 2.15 10.04 -20.17
CA LYS A 55 1.84 8.73 -20.72
C LYS A 55 2.25 7.65 -19.73
N ALA A 56 1.51 6.53 -19.69
CA ALA A 56 2.04 5.31 -19.06
C ALA A 56 2.97 4.59 -20.02
N ASP A 57 4.13 4.16 -19.52
CA ASP A 57 5.06 3.33 -20.30
C ASP A 57 4.42 2.03 -20.83
N THR A 58 3.35 1.53 -20.18
CA THR A 58 2.62 0.32 -20.61
C THR A 58 1.56 0.58 -21.69
N LYS A 59 1.20 1.84 -21.96
CA LYS A 59 0.13 2.20 -22.88
C LYS A 59 0.71 2.81 -24.13
N THR A 60 0.06 2.61 -25.28
CA THR A 60 0.47 3.22 -26.55
C THR A 60 -0.05 4.65 -26.72
N TYR A 61 -1.11 5.02 -26.03
CA TYR A 61 -1.78 6.33 -26.11
C TYR A 61 -1.42 7.27 -24.95
N ILE A 62 -1.66 8.57 -25.17
CA ILE A 62 -1.46 9.67 -24.20
C ILE A 62 -2.57 9.65 -23.15
N GLU A 63 -2.26 9.95 -21.89
CA GLU A 63 -3.31 10.03 -20.88
C GLU A 63 -4.28 11.19 -21.15
N PRO A 64 -5.59 10.99 -20.95
CA PRO A 64 -6.56 12.05 -21.15
C PRO A 64 -6.39 13.13 -20.09
N GLY A 65 -6.10 14.35 -20.54
CA GLY A 65 -6.02 15.54 -19.70
C GLY A 65 -4.60 16.09 -19.52
N VAL A 66 -4.55 17.34 -19.03
CA VAL A 66 -3.31 18.07 -18.76
C VAL A 66 -3.00 18.06 -17.27
N VAL A 67 -1.77 17.75 -16.91
CA VAL A 67 -1.28 17.84 -15.53
C VAL A 67 -0.79 19.26 -15.32
N LYS A 68 -1.45 20.01 -14.44
CA LYS A 68 -1.05 21.37 -14.07
C LYS A 68 0.11 21.31 -13.08
N LYS A 69 1.04 22.26 -13.17
CA LYS A 69 2.17 22.47 -12.23
C LYS A 69 1.80 22.28 -10.76
N ARG A 70 0.70 22.89 -10.31
CA ARG A 70 0.21 22.79 -8.91
C ARG A 70 -0.12 21.38 -8.42
N ASN A 71 -0.38 20.44 -9.33
CA ASN A 71 -0.72 19.06 -8.98
C ASN A 71 0.52 18.17 -8.89
N ILE A 72 1.70 18.66 -9.31
CA ILE A 72 2.94 17.90 -9.29
C ILE A 72 3.46 17.78 -7.86
N ILE A 73 3.73 16.55 -7.45
CA ILE A 73 4.33 16.23 -6.15
C ILE A 73 5.86 16.22 -6.28
N GLY A 74 6.38 15.65 -7.37
CA GLY A 74 7.81 15.59 -7.65
C GLY A 74 8.18 14.44 -8.56
N SER A 75 9.44 13.99 -8.48
CA SER A 75 9.97 12.87 -9.26
C SER A 75 10.39 11.71 -8.36
N PRO A 76 10.09 10.45 -8.75
CA PRO A 76 10.53 9.28 -8.00
C PRO A 76 12.05 9.11 -8.11
N ILE A 77 12.72 8.95 -6.97
CA ILE A 77 14.19 8.78 -6.91
C ILE A 77 14.63 7.36 -6.57
N PHE A 78 13.83 6.61 -5.81
CA PHE A 78 14.08 5.21 -5.52
C PHE A 78 12.76 4.46 -5.28
N GLN A 79 12.83 3.13 -5.37
CA GLN A 79 11.72 2.25 -5.07
C GLN A 79 12.16 1.12 -4.15
N ILE A 80 11.25 0.66 -3.31
CA ILE A 80 11.42 -0.56 -2.53
C ILE A 80 10.38 -1.57 -3.01
N PRO A 81 10.81 -2.67 -3.66
CA PRO A 81 9.88 -3.62 -4.23
C PRO A 81 9.16 -4.40 -3.13
N TYR A 82 7.94 -4.86 -3.43
CA TYR A 82 7.09 -5.74 -2.60
C TYR A 82 6.58 -5.18 -1.25
N ILE A 83 7.13 -4.09 -0.71
CA ILE A 83 6.67 -3.49 0.57
C ILE A 83 5.19 -3.07 0.51
N GLY A 84 4.73 -2.55 -0.63
CA GLY A 84 3.33 -2.13 -0.79
C GLY A 84 2.34 -3.30 -0.72
N LEU A 85 2.78 -4.53 -1.00
CA LEU A 85 1.95 -5.72 -0.80
C LEU A 85 1.80 -6.05 0.68
N VAL A 86 2.88 -5.94 1.45
CA VAL A 86 2.87 -6.19 2.91
C VAL A 86 2.04 -5.14 3.64
N LEU A 87 2.12 -3.88 3.20
CA LEU A 87 1.35 -2.76 3.77
C LEU A 87 -0.08 -2.68 3.22
N SER A 88 -0.50 -3.62 2.37
CA SER A 88 -1.86 -3.62 1.84
C SER A 88 -2.89 -3.95 2.93
N LYS A 89 -4.07 -3.36 2.82
CA LYS A 89 -5.20 -3.63 3.74
C LYS A 89 -5.55 -5.11 3.80
N THR A 90 -5.40 -5.81 2.68
CA THR A 90 -5.63 -7.25 2.59
C THR A 90 -4.61 -8.01 3.42
N ALA A 91 -3.32 -7.76 3.24
CA ALA A 91 -2.28 -8.41 4.04
C ALA A 91 -2.48 -8.18 5.55
N PHE A 92 -2.83 -6.96 5.94
CA PHE A 92 -3.12 -6.64 7.33
C PHE A 92 -4.33 -7.42 7.88
N ALA A 93 -5.42 -7.52 7.11
CA ALA A 93 -6.60 -8.30 7.51
C ALA A 93 -6.29 -9.80 7.67
N TRP A 94 -5.47 -10.37 6.78
CA TRP A 94 -5.03 -11.77 6.89
C TRP A 94 -4.19 -12.01 8.15
N ILE A 95 -3.26 -11.10 8.46
CA ILE A 95 -2.41 -11.17 9.66
C ILE A 95 -3.28 -11.07 10.92
N GLN A 96 -4.23 -10.13 10.96
CA GLN A 96 -5.16 -10.00 12.07
C GLN A 96 -6.03 -11.25 12.25
N GLY A 97 -6.56 -11.79 11.14
CA GLY A 97 -7.36 -13.02 11.16
C GLY A 97 -6.58 -14.19 11.75
N LEU A 98 -5.34 -14.40 11.28
CA LEU A 98 -4.45 -15.44 11.80
C LEU A 98 -4.18 -15.25 13.30
N PHE A 99 -3.90 -14.02 13.73
CA PHE A 99 -3.68 -13.70 15.13
C PHE A 99 -4.89 -14.04 16.01
N PHE A 100 -6.09 -13.65 15.60
CA PHE A 100 -7.33 -13.95 16.33
C PHE A 100 -7.63 -15.46 16.37
N THR A 101 -7.36 -16.19 15.28
CA THR A 101 -7.50 -17.65 15.26
C THR A 101 -6.56 -18.32 16.25
N ILE A 102 -5.28 -17.94 16.27
CA ILE A 102 -4.30 -18.48 17.23
C ILE A 102 -4.71 -18.13 18.66
N ALA A 103 -5.10 -16.88 18.92
CA ALA A 103 -5.56 -16.45 20.23
C ALA A 103 -6.78 -17.28 20.71
N PHE A 104 -7.74 -17.53 19.82
CA PHE A 104 -8.92 -18.35 20.12
C PHE A 104 -8.56 -19.82 20.41
N CYS A 105 -7.64 -20.40 19.65
CA CYS A 105 -7.15 -21.75 19.93
C CYS A 105 -6.47 -21.84 21.30
N LEU A 106 -5.61 -20.87 21.64
CA LEU A 106 -4.92 -20.84 22.92
C LEU A 106 -5.88 -20.66 24.10
N THR A 107 -6.87 -19.78 23.99
CA THR A 107 -7.89 -19.60 25.03
C THR A 107 -8.79 -20.82 25.17
N GLY A 108 -9.12 -21.49 24.06
CA GLY A 108 -9.86 -22.76 24.08
C GLY A 108 -9.10 -23.86 24.82
N ILE A 109 -7.79 -24.01 24.53
CA ILE A 109 -6.93 -25.01 25.20
C ILE A 109 -6.79 -24.71 26.69
N THR A 110 -6.57 -23.46 27.08
CA THR A 110 -6.43 -23.10 28.50
C THR A 110 -7.75 -23.26 29.26
N ALA A 111 -8.88 -22.88 28.66
CA ALA A 111 -10.20 -23.10 29.24
C ALA A 111 -10.51 -24.60 29.42
N TRP A 112 -10.16 -25.43 28.42
CA TRP A 112 -10.32 -26.88 28.50
C TRP A 112 -9.49 -27.50 29.62
N ASN A 113 -8.20 -27.15 29.69
CA ASN A 113 -7.31 -27.64 30.75
C ASN A 113 -7.82 -27.24 32.14
N THR A 114 -8.24 -25.99 32.30
CA THR A 114 -8.81 -25.48 33.56
C THR A 114 -10.10 -26.23 33.94
N PHE A 115 -10.98 -26.50 32.97
CA PHE A 115 -12.21 -27.25 33.20
C PHE A 115 -11.95 -28.71 33.61
N VAL A 116 -10.99 -29.38 32.97
CA VAL A 116 -10.57 -30.74 33.33
C VAL A 116 -10.04 -30.78 34.75
N GLU A 117 -9.24 -29.80 35.15
CA GLU A 117 -8.69 -29.71 36.50
C GLU A 117 -9.77 -29.46 37.56
N LEU A 118 -10.72 -28.56 37.28
CA LEU A 118 -11.89 -28.32 38.14
C LEU A 118 -12.76 -29.57 38.29
N LYS A 119 -13.02 -30.30 37.19
CA LYS A 119 -13.77 -31.55 37.21
C LYS A 119 -13.04 -32.64 38.01
N LYS A 120 -11.71 -32.69 37.93
CA LYS A 120 -10.87 -33.62 38.71
C LYS A 120 -10.92 -33.29 40.20
N LYS A 121 -10.89 -32.00 40.59
CA LYS A 121 -11.08 -31.57 41.98
C LYS A 121 -12.46 -31.96 42.52
N ARG A 122 -13.55 -31.67 41.79
CA ARG A 122 -14.93 -32.01 42.20
C ARG A 122 -15.12 -33.51 42.44
N ARG A 123 -14.56 -34.36 41.58
CA ARG A 123 -14.61 -35.83 41.73
C ARG A 123 -13.81 -36.38 42.92
N ARG A 124 -12.74 -35.70 43.33
CA ARG A 124 -11.98 -36.07 44.54
C ARG A 124 -12.76 -35.76 45.81
N THR A 125 -13.40 -34.59 45.89
CA THR A 125 -14.16 -34.18 47.09
C THR A 125 -15.38 -35.06 47.34
N GLN A 126 -16.09 -35.51 46.30
CA GLN A 126 -17.22 -36.43 46.45
C GLN A 126 -16.84 -37.87 46.85
N LYS A 127 -15.58 -38.28 46.71
CA LYS A 127 -15.12 -39.61 47.17
C LYS A 127 -14.73 -39.66 48.65
N PHE A 128 -14.68 -38.51 49.32
CA PHE A 128 -14.31 -38.38 50.74
C PHE A 128 -15.51 -38.06 51.64
N LEU A 129 -16.72 -37.92 51.08
CA LEU A 129 -18.00 -37.86 51.77
C LEU A 129 -18.72 -39.19 51.59
#